data_AF-A0A0D7BB37-F1
#
_entry.id   AF-A0A0D7BB37-F1
#
_cell.length_a   1.000
_cell.length_b   1.000
_cell.length_c   1.000
_cell.angle_alpha   90.00
_cell.angle_beta   90.00
_cell.angle_gamma   90.00
#
_symmetry.space_group_name_H-M   'P 1'
#
loop_
_entity.id
_entity.type
_entity.pdbx_description
1 polymer ?
#
loop_
_entity_poly.entity_id
_entity_poly.type
_entity_poly.pdbx_seq_one_letter_code
_entity_poly.pdbx_strand_id
1 'polypeptide(L)' 'ERPLDVKPSHAGGVAVGGRSDVPEGKATALDKLAGKTEKVIGKLTGNAEKHERGELREAGGKAAVTGEARAPHD' A
#
# COMPACT_ATOMS: atom_id res chain seq x y z
N GLU A 1 9.61 -12.11 1.57
CA GLU A 1 8.17 -12.18 1.23
C GLU A 1 7.49 -10.86 1.55
N ARG A 2 6.42 -10.54 0.84
CA ARG A 2 5.58 -9.38 1.10
C ARG A 2 4.43 -9.79 2.03
N PRO A 3 4.46 -9.45 3.33
CA PRO A 3 3.46 -9.90 4.30
C PRO A 3 2.01 -9.53 3.96
N LEU A 4 1.76 -8.49 3.17
CA LEU A 4 0.39 -8.13 2.72
C LEU A 4 0.01 -8.75 1.37
N ASP A 5 0.83 -9.65 0.82
CA ASP A 5 0.63 -10.28 -0.48
C ASP A 5 0.35 -9.29 -1.63
N VAL A 6 0.95 -8.10 -1.57
CA VAL A 6 0.73 -7.09 -2.59
C VAL A 6 1.48 -7.47 -3.86
N LYS A 7 0.76 -7.54 -4.97
CA LYS A 7 1.25 -7.96 -6.28
C LYS A 7 0.82 -6.97 -7.35
N PRO A 8 1.53 -6.92 -8.49
CA PRO A 8 1.05 -6.20 -9.67
C PRO A 8 -0.37 -6.63 -10.05
N SER A 9 -1.19 -5.66 -10.45
CA SER A 9 -2.55 -5.87 -10.93
C SER A 9 -2.59 -5.79 -12.45
N HIS A 10 -3.44 -6.58 -13.12
CA HIS A 10 -3.63 -6.50 -14.58
C HIS A 10 -4.24 -5.17 -15.00
N ALA A 11 -4.92 -4.47 -14.09
CA ALA A 11 -5.46 -3.13 -14.31
C ALA A 11 -4.42 -2.00 -14.10
N GLY A 12 -3.15 -2.34 -13.83
CA GLY A 12 -2.07 -1.40 -13.50
C GLY A 12 -1.84 -1.23 -11.99
N GLY A 13 -0.70 -0.66 -11.60
CA GLY A 13 -0.34 -0.50 -10.19
C GLY A 13 -0.24 -1.83 -9.43
N VAL A 14 -0.37 -1.78 -8.11
CA VAL A 14 -0.30 -2.96 -7.22
C VAL A 14 -1.52 -3.06 -6.30
N ALA A 15 -1.92 -4.27 -5.97
CA ALA A 15 -3.03 -4.53 -5.06
C ALA A 15 -2.73 -5.74 -4.17
N VAL A 16 -3.37 -5.77 -2.99
CA VAL A 16 -3.40 -6.97 -2.14
C VAL A 16 -3.97 -8.13 -2.96
N GLY A 17 -3.21 -9.23 -3.07
CA GLY A 17 -3.54 -10.39 -3.88
C GLY A 17 -3.51 -10.16 -5.40
N GLY A 18 -3.03 -9.01 -5.90
CA GLY A 18 -3.02 -8.69 -7.33
C GLY A 18 -4.40 -8.41 -7.93
N ARG A 19 -5.38 -8.08 -7.08
CA ARG A 19 -6.77 -7.77 -7.49
C ARG A 19 -6.81 -6.71 -8.59
N SER A 20 -7.61 -7.00 -9.61
CA SER A 20 -7.83 -6.11 -10.77
C SER A 20 -9.26 -5.57 -10.84
N ASP A 21 -10.13 -6.08 -9.97
CA ASP A 21 -11.55 -5.72 -9.82
C ASP A 21 -11.77 -4.51 -8.89
N VAL A 22 -10.70 -3.85 -8.44
CA VAL A 22 -10.75 -2.70 -7.54
C VAL A 22 -10.20 -1.44 -8.21
N PRO A 23 -10.76 -0.25 -7.90
CA PRO A 23 -10.31 1.00 -8.50
C PRO A 23 -8.88 1.35 -8.07
N GLU A 24 -8.23 2.26 -8.79
CA GLU A 24 -6.98 2.87 -8.32
C GLU A 24 -7.29 3.85 -7.16
N GLY A 25 -6.58 3.68 -6.06
CA GLY A 25 -6.71 4.48 -4.86
C GLY A 25 -5.95 5.80 -4.96
N LYS A 26 -6.39 6.79 -4.19
CA LYS A 26 -5.77 8.11 -4.13
C LYS A 26 -5.44 8.47 -2.69
N ALA A 27 -4.15 8.51 -2.36
CA ALA A 27 -3.69 8.89 -1.04
C ALA A 27 -3.98 10.38 -0.75
N THR A 28 -4.64 10.66 0.37
CA THR A 28 -4.76 12.02 0.91
C THR A 28 -3.41 12.51 1.47
N ALA A 29 -3.29 13.81 1.78
CA ALA A 29 -2.10 14.34 2.43
C ALA A 29 -1.84 13.66 3.79
N LEU A 30 -2.90 13.33 4.54
CA LEU A 30 -2.81 12.60 5.80
C LEU A 30 -2.38 11.14 5.58
N ASP A 31 -2.92 10.47 4.56
CA ASP A 31 -2.49 9.10 4.22
C ASP A 31 -1.00 9.05 3.84
N LYS A 32 -0.51 10.05 3.08
CA LYS A 32 0.91 10.17 2.74
C LYS A 32 1.79 10.32 3.98
N LEU A 33 1.41 11.20 4.90
CA LEU A 33 2.16 11.42 6.13
C LEU A 33 2.16 10.18 7.03
N ALA A 34 0.98 9.60 7.25
CA ALA A 34 0.82 8.38 8.03
C ALA A 34 1.57 7.21 7.41
N GLY A 35 1.45 7.02 6.09
CA GLY A 35 2.14 5.98 5.33
C GLY A 35 3.66 6.09 5.43
N LYS A 36 4.23 7.29 5.24
CA LYS A 36 5.66 7.54 5.45
C LYS A 36 6.10 7.20 6.88
N THR A 37 5.30 7.58 7.86
CA THR A 37 5.59 7.33 9.28
C THR A 37 5.60 5.83 9.57
N GLU A 38 4.56 5.11 9.13
CA GLU A 38 4.46 3.66 9.26
C GLU A 38 5.61 2.95 8.52
N LYS A 39 5.94 3.39 7.31
CA LYS A 39 7.06 2.89 6.51
C LYS A 39 8.38 2.99 7.26
N VAL A 40 8.68 4.17 7.82
CA VAL A 40 9.91 4.43 8.58
C VAL A 40 9.94 3.62 9.88
N ILE A 41 8.85 3.61 10.65
CA ILE A 41 8.78 2.82 11.89
C ILE A 41 8.95 1.33 11.58
N GLY A 42 8.27 0.81 10.55
CA GLY A 42 8.39 -0.58 10.11
C GLY A 42 9.83 -0.95 9.74
N LYS A 43 10.53 -0.06 9.04
CA LYS A 43 11.96 -0.23 8.72
C LYS A 43 12.82 -0.25 9.99
N LEU A 44 12.61 0.69 10.91
CA LEU A 44 13.39 0.81 12.14
C LEU A 44 13.17 -0.37 13.11
N THR A 45 11.95 -0.90 13.17
CA THR A 45 11.60 -2.01 14.07
C THR A 45 11.72 -3.39 13.41
N GLY A 46 12.20 -3.48 12.16
CA GLY A 46 12.24 -4.74 11.41
C GLY A 46 10.85 -5.36 11.15
N ASN A 47 9.78 -4.55 11.21
CA ASN A 47 8.41 -5.01 10.99
C ASN A 47 8.04 -4.80 9.51
N ALA A 48 8.23 -5.85 8.72
CA ALA A 48 7.98 -5.84 7.27
C ALA A 48 6.51 -5.52 6.94
N GLU A 49 5.55 -5.97 7.74
CA GLU A 49 4.13 -5.69 7.52
C GLU A 49 3.81 -4.21 7.68
N LYS A 50 4.34 -3.57 8.73
CA LYS A 50 4.17 -2.13 8.94
C LYS A 50 4.87 -1.32 7.85
N HIS A 51 6.04 -1.79 7.41
CA HIS A 51 6.77 -1.16 6.32
C HIS A 51 5.95 -1.15 5.04
N GLU A 52 5.50 -2.33 4.61
CA GLU A 52 4.70 -2.51 3.39
C GLU A 52 3.34 -1.80 3.47
N ARG A 53 2.69 -1.85 4.64
CA ARG A 53 1.45 -1.11 4.90
C ARG A 53 1.65 0.39 4.71
N GLY A 54 2.77 0.91 5.21
CA GLY A 54 3.14 2.31 5.04
C GLY A 54 3.31 2.70 3.59
N GLU A 55 3.96 1.84 2.79
CA GLU A 55 4.12 2.05 1.34
C GLU A 55 2.78 2.06 0.59
N LEU A 56 1.92 1.08 0.87
CA LEU A 56 0.57 1.02 0.29
C LEU A 56 -0.25 2.26 0.63
N ARG A 57 -0.22 2.69 1.89
CA ARG A 57 -0.98 3.85 2.36
C ARG A 57 -0.45 5.14 1.75
N GLU A 58 0.86 5.28 1.69
CA GLU A 58 1.50 6.45 1.10
C GLU A 58 1.14 6.61 -0.38
N ALA A 59 1.13 5.51 -1.14
CA ALA A 59 0.84 5.52 -2.57
C ALA A 59 -0.67 5.55 -2.88
N GLY A 60 -1.42 4.59 -2.37
CA GLY A 60 -2.84 4.36 -2.73
C GLY A 60 -3.86 4.79 -1.68
N GLY A 61 -3.42 5.28 -0.51
CA GLY A 61 -4.29 5.69 0.58
C GLY A 61 -4.80 4.53 1.43
N LYS A 62 -5.69 4.83 2.38
CA LYS A 62 -6.26 3.83 3.30
C LYS A 62 -6.95 2.65 2.57
N ALA A 63 -7.65 2.92 1.46
CA ALA A 63 -8.35 1.88 0.71
C ALA A 63 -7.41 0.85 0.06
N ALA A 64 -6.18 1.26 -0.28
CA ALA A 64 -5.19 0.32 -0.81
C ALA A 64 -4.69 -0.66 0.26
N VAL A 65 -4.62 -0.21 1.52
CA VAL A 65 -4.27 -1.07 2.66
C VAL A 65 -5.36 -2.09 2.97
N THR A 66 -6.64 -1.71 2.84
CA THR A 66 -7.78 -2.61 3.09
C THR A 66 -8.08 -3.56 1.94
N GLY A 67 -7.33 -3.46 0.83
CA GLY A 67 -7.54 -4.27 -0.37
C GLY A 67 -8.77 -3.87 -1.19
N GLU A 68 -9.31 -2.69 -0.93
CA GLU A 68 -10.46 -2.10 -1.64
C GLU A 68 -10.04 -1.20 -2.80
N ALA A 69 -8.74 -0.91 -2.92
CA ALA A 69 -8.16 -0.16 -4.02
C ALA A 69 -6.76 -0.67 -4.38
N ARG A 70 -6.29 -0.31 -5.57
CA ARG A 70 -4.91 -0.50 -6.02
C ARG A 70 -4.08 0.71 -5.60
N ALA A 71 -2.83 0.52 -5.22
CA ALA A 71 -1.88 1.62 -5.11
C ALA A 71 -1.20 1.86 -6.47
N PRO A 72 -1.04 3.12 -6.90
CA PRO A 72 -0.21 3.43 -8.05
C PRO A 72 1.22 2.94 -7.77
N HIS A 73 1.83 2.33 -8.78
CA HIS A 73 3.21 1.86 -8.76
C HIS A 73 3.77 2.14 -10.15
N ASP A 74 4.91 2.83 -10.23
CA ASP A 74 5.65 3.05 -11.47
C ASP A 74 6.19 1.73 -12.04
#